data_AF-A0A811SIG6-F1
#
_entry.id   AF-A0A811SIG6-F1
#
_cell.length_a   1.000
_cell.length_b   1.000
_cell.length_c   1.000
_cell.angle_alpha   90.00
_cell.angle_beta   90.00
_cell.angle_gamma   90.00
#
_symmetry.space_group_name_H-M   'P 1'
#
loop_
_entity.id
_entity.type
_entity.pdbx_description
1 polymer ?
#
loop_
_entity_poly.entity_id
_entity_poly.type
_entity_poly.pdbx_seq_one_letter_code
_entity_poly.pdbx_strand_id
1 'polypeptide(L)'
;MVLSEDQVLDWCDRLYLTVEPESRIIRSLWPAQPPAFCDVLREYTARCWEIAGVVLTSLARLLGLHEGRFVVMMDEGVAMTHARFNYYPRCDAPSRTSSSA
;
A
#
# COMPACT_ATOMS: atom_id res chain seq x y z
N MET A 1 -2.05 -7.61 -15.89
CA MET A 1 -2.80 -8.47 -16.82
C MET A 1 -3.18 -7.62 -18.02
N VAL A 2 -3.01 -8.14 -19.24
CA VAL A 2 -3.47 -7.48 -20.47
C VAL A 2 -4.92 -7.91 -20.70
N LEU A 3 -5.83 -6.96 -20.71
CA LEU A 3 -7.28 -7.15 -20.82
C LEU A 3 -7.81 -6.84 -22.22
N SER A 4 -7.14 -5.94 -22.94
CA SER A 4 -7.47 -5.53 -24.31
C SER A 4 -6.23 -5.04 -25.03
N GLU A 5 -6.31 -4.95 -26.37
CA GLU A 5 -5.20 -4.47 -27.21
C GLU A 5 -4.89 -2.99 -26.98
N ASP A 6 -5.92 -2.16 -26.76
CA ASP A 6 -5.76 -0.71 -26.55
C ASP A 6 -5.41 -0.32 -25.11
N GLN A 7 -5.13 -1.31 -24.24
CA GLN A 7 -4.82 -1.03 -22.85
C GLN A 7 -3.44 -0.38 -22.71
N VAL A 8 -3.42 0.84 -22.19
CA VAL A 8 -2.17 1.47 -21.75
C VAL A 8 -1.72 0.80 -20.45
N LEU A 9 -0.50 0.25 -20.47
CA LEU A 9 0.13 -0.40 -19.32
C LEU A 9 1.20 0.51 -18.74
N ASP A 10 1.26 0.55 -17.40
CA ASP A 10 2.35 1.23 -16.72
C ASP A 10 3.67 0.47 -16.93
N TRP A 11 4.75 1.23 -17.10
CA TRP A 11 6.10 0.69 -17.23
C TRP A 11 6.70 0.33 -15.86
N CYS A 12 6.09 -0.61 -15.15
CA CYS A 12 6.62 -1.14 -13.91
C CYS A 12 6.07 -2.52 -13.55
N ASP A 13 6.88 -3.29 -12.85
CA ASP A 13 6.45 -4.47 -12.12
C ASP A 13 5.92 -4.07 -10.75
N ARG A 14 4.93 -4.80 -10.25
CA ARG A 14 4.27 -4.49 -8.99
C ARG A 14 4.13 -5.72 -8.12
N LEU A 15 4.51 -5.58 -6.87
CA LEU A 15 4.15 -6.50 -5.79
C LEU A 15 3.17 -5.78 -4.87
N TYR A 16 2.02 -6.41 -4.63
CA TYR A 16 0.95 -5.89 -3.78
C TYR A 16 0.72 -6.88 -2.65
N LEU A 17 0.96 -6.45 -1.41
CA LEU A 17 0.78 -7.28 -0.22
C LEU A 17 -0.22 -6.62 0.72
N THR A 18 -1.23 -7.36 1.15
CA THR A 18 -2.07 -6.95 2.27
C THR A 18 -1.25 -7.05 3.55
N VAL A 19 -1.19 -5.95 4.30
CA VAL A 19 -0.42 -5.83 5.55
C VAL A 19 -1.30 -5.59 6.76
N GLU A 20 -2.52 -5.05 6.57
CA GLU A 20 -3.55 -4.96 7.61
C GLU A 20 -4.95 -5.12 7.00
N PRO A 21 -5.93 -5.67 7.75
CA PRO A 21 -5.78 -6.26 9.08
C PRO A 21 -5.11 -7.65 9.02
N GLU A 22 -4.50 -8.10 10.12
CA GLU A 22 -3.85 -9.43 10.22
C GLU A 22 -4.76 -10.59 9.72
N SER A 23 -6.07 -10.50 9.96
CA SER A 23 -7.05 -11.51 9.50
C SER A 23 -7.17 -11.66 7.98
N ARG A 24 -6.70 -10.67 7.21
CA ARG A 24 -6.70 -10.68 5.74
C ARG A 24 -5.32 -10.90 5.12
N ILE A 25 -4.29 -11.11 5.94
CA ILE A 25 -2.94 -11.38 5.44
C ILE A 25 -2.89 -12.81 4.89
N ILE A 26 -2.66 -12.93 3.57
CA ILE A 26 -2.41 -14.21 2.91
C ILE A 26 -0.89 -14.47 2.95
N ARG A 27 -0.42 -15.13 4.01
CA ARG A 27 1.02 -15.37 4.24
C ARG A 27 1.72 -16.16 3.13
N SER A 28 1.00 -16.99 2.38
CA SER A 28 1.58 -17.72 1.24
C SER A 28 1.96 -16.81 0.06
N LEU A 29 1.46 -15.58 0.00
CA LEU A 29 1.83 -14.58 -1.01
C LEU A 29 3.03 -13.71 -0.58
N TRP A 30 3.43 -13.77 0.69
CA TRP A 30 4.56 -12.99 1.18
C TRP A 30 5.89 -13.62 0.76
N PRO A 31 6.85 -12.83 0.24
CA PRO A 31 8.17 -13.32 -0.10
C PRO A 31 8.90 -13.91 1.11
N ALA A 32 9.42 -15.13 0.97
CA ALA A 32 10.30 -15.76 1.96
C ALA A 32 11.79 -15.33 1.80
N GLN A 33 12.12 -14.68 0.67
CA GLN A 33 13.46 -14.19 0.36
C GLN A 33 13.40 -12.70 0.01
N PRO A 34 14.25 -11.84 0.61
CA PRO A 34 15.20 -12.17 1.69
C PRO A 34 14.51 -12.59 3.00
N PRO A 35 15.16 -13.37 3.89
CA PRO A 35 14.51 -13.89 5.09
C PRO A 35 14.01 -12.78 6.02
N ALA A 36 14.68 -11.62 5.99
CA ALA A 36 14.30 -10.44 6.77
C ALA A 36 13.10 -9.67 6.20
N PHE A 37 12.62 -10.01 4.98
CA PHE A 37 11.58 -9.23 4.29
C PHE A 37 10.33 -9.05 5.14
N CYS A 38 9.80 -10.15 5.69
CA CYS A 38 8.57 -10.14 6.47
C CYS A 38 8.70 -9.28 7.73
N ASP A 39 9.80 -9.43 8.46
CA ASP A 39 10.02 -8.71 9.73
C ASP A 39 10.20 -7.22 9.48
N VAL A 40 11.02 -6.86 8.49
CA VAL A 40 11.23 -5.46 8.09
C VAL A 40 9.93 -4.83 7.61
N LEU A 41 9.13 -5.55 6.81
CA LEU A 41 7.87 -5.02 6.32
C LEU A 41 6.87 -4.77 7.46
N ARG A 42 6.76 -5.71 8.42
CA ARG A 42 5.88 -5.54 9.59
C ARG A 42 6.30 -4.36 10.46
N GLU A 43 7.59 -4.19 10.72
CA GLU A 43 8.09 -3.05 11.48
C GLU A 43 7.79 -1.73 10.73
N TYR A 44 8.10 -1.69 9.43
CA TYR A 44 7.84 -0.52 8.60
C TYR A 44 6.36 -0.13 8.58
N THR A 45 5.45 -1.10 8.43
CA THR A 45 4.01 -0.81 8.40
C THR A 45 3.48 -0.35 9.75
N ALA A 46 4.00 -0.89 10.87
CA ALA A 46 3.67 -0.41 12.20
C ALA A 46 4.08 1.06 12.40
N ARG A 47 5.29 1.45 11.96
CA ARG A 47 5.74 2.85 12.00
C ARG A 47 4.94 3.77 11.09
N CYS A 48 4.54 3.29 9.91
CA CYS A 48 3.64 4.03 9.04
C CYS A 48 2.28 4.27 9.71
N TRP A 49 1.78 3.30 10.48
CA TRP A 49 0.52 3.41 11.20
C TRP A 49 0.56 4.48 12.29
N GLU A 50 1.67 4.59 13.03
CA GLU A 50 1.88 5.67 14.03
C GLU A 50 1.72 7.06 13.39
N ILE A 51 2.30 7.27 12.20
CA ILE A 51 2.20 8.54 11.46
C ILE A 51 0.79 8.73 10.89
N ALA A 52 0.24 7.69 10.25
CA ALA A 52 -1.09 7.74 9.66
C ALA A 52 -2.16 8.05 10.71
N GLY A 53 -2.06 7.48 11.91
CA GLY A 53 -2.97 7.74 13.02
C GLY A 53 -3.03 9.22 13.39
N VAL A 54 -1.90 9.93 13.42
CA VAL A 54 -1.84 11.37 13.69
C VAL A 54 -2.52 12.17 12.58
N VAL A 55 -2.22 11.84 11.32
CA VAL A 55 -2.81 12.51 10.14
C VAL A 55 -4.32 12.30 10.10
N LEU A 56 -4.79 11.06 10.26
CA LEU A 56 -6.20 10.69 10.23
C LEU A 56 -6.98 11.32 11.40
N THR A 57 -6.39 11.37 12.60
CA THR A 57 -7.01 12.05 13.75
C THR A 57 -7.15 13.55 13.47
N SER A 58 -6.10 14.18 12.92
CA SER A 58 -6.13 15.59 12.56
C SER A 58 -7.16 15.89 11.46
N LEU A 59 -7.25 15.02 10.45
CA LEU A 59 -8.23 15.13 9.38
C LEU A 59 -9.67 15.02 9.90
N ALA A 60 -9.93 14.08 10.82
CA ALA A 60 -11.24 13.95 11.46
C ALA A 60 -11.65 15.26 12.17
N ARG A 61 -10.72 15.85 12.92
CA ARG A 61 -10.94 17.12 13.61
C ARG A 61 -11.24 18.27 12.62
N LEU A 62 -10.47 18.39 11.53
CA LEU A 62 -10.69 19.43 10.52
C LEU A 62 -12.07 19.33 9.84
N LEU A 63 -12.58 18.10 9.71
CA LEU A 63 -13.90 17.83 9.15
C LEU A 63 -15.04 17.95 10.17
N GLY A 64 -14.75 18.32 11.43
CA GLY A 64 -15.75 18.39 12.50
C GLY A 64 -16.29 17.03 12.93
N LEU A 65 -15.55 15.96 12.66
CA LEU A 65 -15.88 14.59 13.08
C LEU A 65 -15.27 14.28 14.45
N HIS A 66 -15.78 13.23 15.10
CA HIS A 66 -15.17 12.71 16.33
C HIS A 66 -13.69 12.37 16.09
N GLU A 67 -12.81 12.85 16.97
CA GLU A 67 -11.38 12.58 16.90
C GLU A 67 -11.15 11.06 16.95
N GLY A 68 -10.41 10.53 15.98
CA GLY A 68 -10.22 9.08 15.83
C GLY A 68 -11.28 8.35 15.01
N ARG A 69 -12.31 9.01 14.45
CA ARG A 69 -13.31 8.36 13.58
C ARG A 69 -12.67 7.53 12.46
N PHE A 70 -11.63 8.06 11.81
CA PHE A 70 -10.92 7.34 10.75
C PHE A 70 -10.00 6.23 11.27
N VAL A 71 -9.44 6.38 12.47
CA VAL A 71 -8.60 5.35 13.11
C VAL A 71 -9.46 4.15 13.50
N VAL A 72 -10.62 4.39 14.13
CA VAL A 72 -11.56 3.33 14.51
C VAL A 72 -12.02 2.51 13.30
N MET A 73 -12.33 3.16 12.16
CA MET A 73 -12.71 2.42 10.96
C MET A 73 -11.61 1.49 10.43
N MET A 74 -10.35 1.81 10.69
CA MET A 74 -9.22 0.95 10.31
C MET A 74 -9.06 -0.19 11.30
N ASP A 75 -9.18 0.07 12.60
CA ASP A 75 -9.10 -0.94 13.66
C ASP A 75 -10.26 -1.96 13.61
N GLU A 76 -11.46 -1.52 13.19
CA GLU A 76 -12.63 -2.39 12.96
C GLU A 76 -12.45 -3.32 11.74
N GLY A 77 -11.32 -3.22 11.02
CA GLY A 77 -11.03 -4.04 9.83
C GLY A 77 -11.93 -3.71 8.63
N VAL A 78 -12.59 -2.55 8.65
CA VAL A 78 -13.39 -2.05 7.51
C VAL A 78 -12.45 -1.62 6.38
N ALA A 79 -11.33 -0.99 6.72
CA ALA A 79 -10.28 -0.60 5.79
C ALA A 79 -9.16 -1.63 5.71
N MET A 80 -8.52 -1.74 4.54
CA MET A 80 -7.36 -2.60 4.32
C MET A 80 -6.15 -1.76 3.96
N THR A 81 -5.02 -2.06 4.58
CA THR A 81 -3.74 -1.44 4.25
C THR A 81 -2.94 -2.41 3.39
N HIS A 82 -2.34 -1.87 2.34
CA HIS A 82 -1.51 -2.63 1.41
C HIS A 82 -0.14 -2.00 1.28
N ALA A 83 0.90 -2.82 1.24
CA ALA A 83 2.23 -2.42 0.79
C ALA A 83 2.31 -2.64 -0.72
N ARG A 84 2.55 -1.55 -1.46
CA ARG A 84 2.75 -1.55 -2.90
C ARG A 84 4.23 -1.30 -3.21
N PHE A 85 4.90 -2.30 -3.73
CA PHE A 85 6.27 -2.18 -4.23
C PHE A 85 6.18 -2.01 -5.74
N ASN A 86 6.75 -0.91 -6.26
CA ASN A 86 6.85 -0.69 -7.69
C ASN A 86 8.31 -0.79 -8.09
N TYR A 87 8.61 -1.63 -9.07
CA TYR A 87 9.92 -1.72 -9.70
C TYR A 87 9.81 -1.17 -11.12
N TYR A 88 10.55 -0.09 -11.41
CA TYR A 88 10.56 0.57 -12.71
C TYR A 88 11.83 0.16 -13.45
N PRO A 89 11.78 -0.83 -14.37
CA PRO A 89 12.93 -1.20 -15.17
C PRO A 89 13.34 -0.06 -16.11
N ARG A 90 14.58 -0.12 -16.62
CA ARG A 90 15.03 0.84 -17.64
C ARG A 90 14.07 0.81 -18.84
N CYS A 91 13.77 1.99 -19.37
CA CYS A 91 12.93 2.17 -20.55
C CYS A 91 13.76 2.86 -21.63
N ASP A 92 13.79 2.28 -22.83
CA ASP A 92 14.53 2.85 -23.95
C ASP A 92 13.82 4.07 -24.57
N ALA A 93 12.53 4.27 -24.26
CA ALA A 93 11.72 5.37 -24.76
C ALA A 93 10.84 6.01 -23.66
N PRO A 94 11.42 6.65 -22.65
CA PRO A 94 10.70 7.18 -21.49
C PRO A 94 9.70 8.28 -21.85
N SER A 95 9.87 9.00 -22.96
CA SER A 95 8.91 10.01 -23.41
C SER A 95 7.56 9.42 -23.87
N ARG A 96 7.50 8.10 -24.09
CA ARG A 96 6.31 7.39 -24.54
C ARG A 96 5.62 6.62 -23.43
N THR A 97 6.14 6.65 -22.20
CA THR A 97 5.53 5.97 -21.07
C THR A 97 4.58 6.91 -20.34
N SER A 98 3.47 6.36 -19.85
CA SER A 98 2.59 7.04 -18.90
C SER A 98 3.27 7.07 -17.53
N SER A 99 4.26 7.93 -17.37
CA SER A 99 4.82 8.25 -16.06
C SER A 99 3.77 9.04 -15.27
N SER A 100 2.93 8.35 -14.49
CA SER A 100 2.21 8.99 -13.40
C SER A 100 3.23 9.34 -12.32
N ALA A 101 3.65 10.60 -12.32
CA ALA A 101 4.25 11.24 -11.14
C ALA A 101 3.19 11.39 -10.05
#